data_AF-A0A544U8C5-F1
#
_entry.id   AF-A0A544U8C5-F1
#
_cell.length_a   1.000
_cell.length_b   1.000
_cell.length_c   1.000
_cell.angle_alpha   90.00
_cell.angle_beta   90.00
_cell.angle_gamma   90.00
#
_symmetry.space_group_name_H-M   'P 1'
#
loop_
_entity.id
_entity.type
_entity.pdbx_description
1 polymer ?
#
loop_
_entity_poly.entity_id
_entity_poly.type
_entity_poly.pdbx_seq_one_letter_code
_entity_poly.pdbx_strand_id
1 'polypeptide(L)'
;MNEKMLEKRREIIKKIDALLPKCDCLSAMESESCSNCIEIAFYGQKLLRLVNKRKSNKFIDLDDFVPVKNSKVQLTKQQYLKFKSADKTDKEIAEMCGVSPGTIKNWKIANNIVTERVIRRSYKAK
;
A
#
# COMPACT_ATOMS: atom_id res chain seq x y z
N MET A 1 0.73 24.54 3.31
CA MET A 1 -0.51 23.78 3.03
C MET A 1 -1.21 24.50 1.89
N ASN A 2 -1.50 23.85 0.75
CA ASN A 2 -1.99 24.57 -0.45
C ASN A 2 -3.45 25.00 -0.27
N GLU A 3 -3.83 26.16 -0.82
CA GLU A 3 -5.19 26.74 -0.72
C GLU A 3 -6.29 25.77 -1.16
N LYS A 4 -6.08 25.08 -2.28
CA LYS A 4 -6.99 24.02 -2.77
C LYS A 4 -7.15 22.85 -1.79
N MET A 5 -6.14 22.57 -0.96
CA MET A 5 -6.19 21.51 0.05
C MET A 5 -6.90 21.99 1.32
N LEU A 6 -6.76 23.27 1.67
CA LEU A 6 -7.51 23.90 2.76
C LEU A 6 -9.01 23.93 2.46
N GLU A 7 -9.40 24.21 1.21
CA GLU A 7 -10.81 24.16 0.81
C GLU A 7 -11.40 22.76 0.96
N LYS A 8 -10.72 21.74 0.41
CA LYS A 8 -11.13 20.34 0.58
C LYS A 8 -11.24 19.90 2.04
N ARG A 9 -10.33 20.39 2.89
CA ARG A 9 -10.38 20.14 4.34
C ARG A 9 -11.64 20.77 4.96
N ARG A 10 -11.95 22.02 4.64
CA ARG A 10 -13.15 22.72 5.13
C ARG A 10 -14.44 22.03 4.68
N GLU A 11 -14.52 21.62 3.42
CA GLU A 11 -15.67 20.88 2.89
C GLU A 11 -15.92 19.58 3.65
N ILE A 12 -14.87 18.81 3.96
CA ILE A 12 -15.00 17.56 4.71
C ILE A 12 -15.46 17.82 6.15
N ILE A 13 -14.91 18.85 6.81
CA ILE A 13 -15.32 19.23 8.16
C ILE A 13 -16.80 19.62 8.19
N LYS A 14 -17.27 20.45 7.25
CA LYS A 14 -18.70 20.80 7.14
C LYS A 14 -19.62 19.59 7.02
N LYS A 15 -19.18 18.53 6.33
CA LYS A 15 -19.97 17.29 6.21
C LYS A 15 -20.02 16.51 7.51
N ILE A 16 -18.92 16.46 8.26
CA ILE A 16 -18.87 15.83 9.58
C ILE A 16 -19.79 16.60 10.55
N ASP A 17 -19.69 17.93 10.58
CA ASP A 17 -20.50 18.79 11.46
C ASP A 17 -22.01 18.62 11.21
N ALA A 18 -22.42 18.37 9.96
CA ALA A 18 -23.82 18.11 9.60
C ALA A 18 -24.33 16.72 10.03
N LEU A 19 -23.43 15.77 10.30
CA LEU A 19 -23.74 14.40 10.69
C LEU A 19 -23.67 14.18 12.20
N LEU A 20 -22.80 14.91 12.90
CA LEU A 20 -22.64 14.83 14.36
C LEU A 20 -23.95 14.98 15.15
N PRO A 21 -24.81 15.98 14.92
CA PRO A 21 -26.07 16.13 15.67
C PRO A 21 -27.12 15.09 15.30
N LYS A 22 -26.85 14.21 14.32
CA LYS A 22 -27.74 13.13 13.89
C LYS A 22 -27.30 11.77 14.43
N CYS A 23 -26.17 11.69 15.15
CA CYS A 23 -25.68 10.45 15.75
C CYS A 23 -25.76 10.58 17.28
N ASP A 24 -26.62 9.78 17.91
CA ASP A 24 -26.73 9.65 19.37
C ASP A 24 -26.13 8.33 19.88
N CYS A 25 -25.21 7.72 19.12
CA CYS A 25 -24.57 6.47 19.51
C CYS A 25 -23.70 6.68 20.75
N LEU A 26 -23.98 5.90 21.80
CA LEU A 26 -23.26 5.98 23.08
C LEU A 26 -22.25 4.83 23.23
N SER A 27 -22.45 3.75 22.47
CA SER A 27 -21.59 2.56 22.51
C SER A 27 -20.91 2.27 21.16
N ALA A 28 -19.83 1.50 21.23
CA ALA A 28 -19.11 1.03 20.04
C ALA A 28 -20.01 0.17 19.13
N MET A 29 -20.82 -0.73 19.71
CA MET A 29 -21.74 -1.60 18.96
C MET A 29 -22.80 -0.81 18.19
N GLU A 30 -23.35 0.26 18.77
CA GLU A 30 -24.30 1.13 18.07
C GLU A 30 -23.61 1.90 16.94
N SER A 31 -22.37 2.34 17.16
CA SER A 31 -21.62 3.09 16.16
C SER A 31 -21.19 2.25 14.94
N GLU A 32 -21.06 0.93 15.10
CA GLU A 32 -20.69 0.01 14.01
C GLU A 32 -21.79 -0.15 12.95
N SER A 33 -23.07 -0.06 13.36
CA SER A 33 -24.22 -0.22 12.47
C SER A 33 -24.92 1.11 12.15
N CYS A 34 -24.56 2.20 12.84
CA CYS A 34 -25.16 3.51 12.62
C CYS A 34 -24.64 4.16 11.33
N SER A 35 -25.55 4.43 10.39
CA SER A 35 -25.23 5.06 9.11
C SER A 35 -24.49 6.39 9.25
N ASN A 36 -24.86 7.23 10.24
CA ASN A 36 -24.21 8.54 10.44
C ASN A 36 -22.78 8.38 10.97
N CYS A 37 -22.57 7.47 11.90
CA CYS A 37 -21.26 7.25 12.49
C CYS A 37 -20.31 6.53 11.51
N ILE A 38 -20.82 5.65 10.63
CA ILE A 38 -20.08 5.11 9.48
C ILE A 38 -19.63 6.24 8.53
N GLU A 39 -20.54 7.17 8.18
CA GLU A 39 -20.20 8.30 7.31
C GLU A 39 -19.17 9.25 7.95
N ILE A 40 -19.31 9.55 9.24
CA ILE A 40 -18.33 10.35 10.00
C ILE A 40 -16.95 9.68 9.95
N ALA A 41 -16.87 8.36 10.18
CA ALA A 41 -15.62 7.62 10.10
C ALA A 41 -15.00 7.70 8.69
N PHE A 42 -15.81 7.57 7.65
CA PHE A 42 -15.37 7.71 6.26
C PHE A 42 -14.80 9.11 5.95
N TYR A 43 -15.47 10.18 6.39
CA TYR A 43 -14.98 11.55 6.23
C TYR A 43 -13.73 11.81 7.09
N GLY A 44 -13.64 11.24 8.30
CA GLY A 44 -12.46 11.26 9.13
C GLY A 44 -11.24 10.63 8.45
N GLN A 45 -11.40 9.47 7.80
CA GLN A 45 -10.33 8.86 7.00
C GLN A 45 -9.90 9.76 5.82
N LYS A 46 -10.84 10.40 5.13
CA LYS A 46 -10.52 11.35 4.05
C LYS A 46 -9.70 12.53 4.57
N LEU A 47 -10.05 13.06 5.74
CA LEU A 47 -9.31 14.15 6.38
C LEU A 47 -7.88 13.72 6.75
N LEU A 48 -7.72 12.53 7.34
CA LEU A 48 -6.41 11.95 7.66
C LEU A 48 -5.54 11.80 6.41
N ARG A 49 -6.09 11.33 5.28
CA ARG A 49 -5.37 11.18 4.00
C ARG A 49 -4.92 12.52 3.42
N LEU A 50 -5.65 13.61 3.66
CA LEU A 50 -5.26 14.96 3.20
C LEU A 50 -4.09 15.52 4.01
N VAL A 51 -4.03 15.24 5.31
CA VAL A 51 -2.98 15.75 6.22
C VAL A 51 -1.73 14.86 6.19
N ASN A 52 -1.91 13.54 6.20
CA ASN A 52 -0.83 12.57 6.17
C ASN A 52 -0.39 12.26 4.73
N LYS A 53 0.31 13.21 4.12
CA LYS A 53 0.94 13.02 2.79
C LYS A 53 2.14 12.06 2.83
N ARG A 54 2.61 11.64 4.02
CA ARG A 54 3.70 10.65 4.17
C ARG A 54 3.13 9.26 3.96
N LYS A 55 3.57 8.64 2.85
CA LYS A 55 3.43 7.23 2.44
C LYS A 55 2.26 6.52 3.10
N SER A 56 1.21 6.24 2.33
CA SER A 56 0.36 5.10 2.60
C SER A 56 1.27 3.88 2.76
N ASN A 57 1.65 3.55 3.99
CA ASN A 57 1.72 2.15 4.35
C ASN A 57 0.29 1.70 4.14
N LYS A 58 0.04 1.12 2.96
CA LYS A 58 -1.12 0.28 2.79
C LYS A 58 -1.06 -0.66 3.99
N PHE A 59 -1.97 -0.51 4.94
CA PHE A 59 -2.44 -1.68 5.65
C PHE A 59 -2.97 -2.57 4.53
N ILE A 60 -2.13 -3.54 4.16
CA ILE A 60 -2.54 -4.61 3.28
C ILE A 60 -3.27 -5.53 4.24
N ASP A 61 -4.60 -5.50 4.22
CA ASP A 61 -5.36 -6.65 4.69
C ASP A 61 -4.78 -7.86 3.95
N LEU A 62 -4.38 -8.89 4.70
CA LEU A 62 -3.60 -10.02 4.20
C LEU A 62 -4.28 -10.73 3.02
N ASP A 63 -5.58 -10.50 2.79
CA ASP A 63 -6.39 -11.07 1.72
C ASP A 63 -6.42 -10.26 0.41
N ASP A 64 -5.96 -9.01 0.39
CA ASP A 64 -6.03 -8.12 -0.80
C ASP A 64 -4.69 -7.96 -1.53
N PHE A 65 -3.90 -9.03 -1.57
CA PHE A 65 -2.68 -9.09 -2.38
C PHE A 65 -3.03 -9.24 -3.87
N VAL A 66 -3.48 -8.16 -4.51
CA VAL A 66 -3.59 -8.12 -5.97
C VAL A 66 -2.16 -7.95 -6.54
N PRO A 67 -1.62 -8.94 -7.27
CA PRO A 67 -0.31 -8.80 -7.88
C PRO A 67 -0.38 -7.66 -8.89
N VAL A 68 0.39 -6.59 -8.65
CA VAL A 68 0.59 -5.54 -9.64
C VAL A 68 1.28 -6.19 -10.83
N LYS A 69 0.52 -6.51 -11.89
CA LYS A 69 1.05 -6.95 -13.19
C LYS A 69 1.88 -5.80 -13.77
N ASN A 70 3.15 -5.72 -13.39
CA ASN A 70 4.13 -4.87 -14.07
C ASN A 70 4.41 -5.52 -15.44
N SER A 71 3.65 -5.10 -16.43
CA SER A 71 3.61 -5.57 -17.82
C SER A 71 4.87 -5.27 -18.65
N LYS A 72 5.99 -4.88 -18.03
CA LYS A 72 7.22 -4.50 -18.75
C LYS A 72 8.37 -5.50 -18.66
N VAL A 73 8.27 -6.56 -17.87
CA VAL A 73 9.33 -7.58 -17.81
C VAL A 73 9.03 -8.67 -18.82
N GLN A 74 9.77 -8.71 -19.93
CA GLN A 74 9.76 -9.83 -20.87
C GLN A 74 10.59 -11.01 -20.31
N LEU A 75 10.23 -11.47 -19.11
CA LEU A 75 10.89 -12.58 -18.42
C LEU A 75 9.85 -13.63 -18.06
N THR A 76 10.06 -14.84 -18.55
CA THR A 76 9.26 -16.02 -18.19
C THR A 76 9.86 -16.74 -16.99
N LYS A 77 9.04 -17.52 -16.27
CA LYS A 77 9.50 -18.35 -15.14
C LYS A 77 10.65 -19.28 -15.54
N GLN A 78 10.54 -19.93 -16.69
CA GLN A 78 11.56 -20.85 -17.19
C GLN A 78 12.88 -20.15 -17.50
N GLN A 79 12.85 -18.96 -18.11
CA GLN A 79 14.07 -18.17 -18.38
C GLN A 79 14.75 -17.75 -17.08
N TYR A 80 13.98 -17.29 -16.09
CA TYR A 80 14.54 -16.93 -14.78
C TYR A 80 15.22 -18.13 -14.10
N LEU A 81 14.57 -19.30 -14.10
CA LEU A 81 15.16 -20.51 -13.52
C LEU A 81 16.44 -20.93 -14.24
N LYS A 82 16.50 -20.81 -15.57
CA LYS A 82 17.72 -21.05 -16.37
C LYS A 82 18.86 -20.10 -15.98
N PHE A 83 18.56 -18.82 -15.76
CA PHE A 83 19.58 -17.88 -15.27
C PHE A 83 20.05 -18.24 -13.87
N LYS A 84 19.14 -18.65 -12.97
CA LYS A 84 19.50 -19.11 -11.62
C LYS A 84 20.34 -20.38 -11.63
N SER A 85 20.08 -21.34 -12.52
CA SER A 85 20.93 -22.53 -12.68
C SER A 85 22.30 -22.21 -13.27
N ALA A 86 22.48 -21.04 -13.88
CA ALA A 86 23.75 -20.53 -14.37
C ALA A 86 24.43 -19.56 -13.37
N ASP A 87 24.08 -19.66 -12.08
CA ASP A 87 24.58 -18.82 -10.97
C ASP A 87 24.44 -17.31 -11.15
N LYS A 88 23.49 -16.87 -12.00
CA LYS A 88 23.22 -15.44 -12.17
C LYS A 88 22.51 -14.87 -10.95
N THR A 89 22.98 -13.70 -10.54
CA THR A 89 22.36 -12.90 -9.49
C THR A 89 21.15 -12.15 -10.05
N ASP A 90 20.22 -11.80 -9.17
CA ASP A 90 19.03 -11.03 -9.58
C ASP A 90 19.39 -9.65 -10.17
N LYS A 91 20.57 -9.11 -9.80
CA LYS A 91 21.11 -7.87 -10.35
C LYS A 91 21.51 -8.07 -11.81
N GLU A 92 22.27 -9.12 -12.11
CA GLU A 92 22.65 -9.46 -13.49
C GLU A 92 21.43 -9.80 -14.34
N ILE A 93 20.45 -10.52 -13.78
CA ILE A 93 19.19 -10.82 -14.49
C ILE A 93 18.43 -9.52 -14.79
N ALA A 94 18.40 -8.58 -13.85
CA ALA A 94 17.79 -7.28 -14.08
C ALA A 94 18.49 -6.50 -15.20
N GLU A 95 19.83 -6.50 -15.22
CA GLU A 95 20.64 -5.87 -16.27
C GLU A 95 20.41 -6.54 -17.64
N MET A 96 20.42 -7.87 -17.72
CA MET A 96 20.13 -8.63 -18.95
C MET A 96 18.72 -8.36 -19.49
N CYS A 97 17.75 -8.14 -18.59
CA CYS A 97 16.38 -7.81 -18.96
C CYS A 97 16.13 -6.30 -19.16
N GLY A 98 17.12 -5.43 -18.96
CA GLY A 98 16.97 -3.98 -19.07
C GLY A 98 16.02 -3.36 -18.04
N VAL A 99 15.86 -4.00 -16.88
CA VAL A 99 14.95 -3.56 -15.80
C VAL A 99 15.72 -3.26 -14.52
N SER A 100 15.07 -2.55 -13.59
CA SER A 100 15.67 -2.35 -12.26
C SER A 100 15.64 -3.64 -11.42
N PRO A 101 16.58 -3.83 -10.47
CA PRO A 101 16.53 -4.97 -9.54
C PRO A 101 15.23 -5.04 -8.72
N GLY A 102 14.63 -3.89 -8.40
CA GLY A 102 13.32 -3.81 -7.75
C GLY A 102 12.19 -4.39 -8.62
N THR A 103 12.31 -4.26 -9.93
CA THR A 103 11.37 -4.85 -10.90
C THR A 103 11.45 -6.38 -10.88
N ILE A 104 12.65 -6.96 -10.87
CA ILE A 104 12.83 -8.42 -10.74
C ILE A 104 12.29 -8.91 -9.39
N LYS A 105 12.54 -8.18 -8.29
CA LYS A 105 11.97 -8.50 -6.98
C LYS A 105 10.45 -8.57 -7.01
N ASN A 106 9.79 -7.55 -7.58
CA ASN A 106 8.33 -7.53 -7.70
C ASN A 106 7.81 -8.62 -8.65
N TRP A 107 8.52 -8.88 -9.75
CA TRP A 107 8.20 -9.95 -10.69
C TRP A 107 8.26 -11.33 -10.03
N LYS A 108 9.25 -11.61 -9.18
CA LYS A 108 9.34 -12.87 -8.41
C LYS A 108 8.15 -13.05 -7.48
N ILE A 109 7.77 -11.98 -6.76
CA ILE A 109 6.60 -11.99 -5.88
C ILE A 109 5.33 -12.29 -6.69
N ALA A 110 5.12 -11.61 -7.82
CA ALA A 110 3.97 -11.84 -8.71
C ALA A 110 3.95 -13.25 -9.33
N ASN A 111 5.10 -13.92 -9.40
CA ASN A 111 5.26 -15.25 -9.98
C ASN A 111 5.35 -16.37 -8.93
N ASN A 112 5.16 -16.06 -7.64
CA ASN A 112 5.31 -16.98 -6.50
C ASN A 112 6.69 -17.65 -6.41
N ILE A 113 7.74 -16.94 -6.85
CA ILE A 113 9.13 -17.36 -6.70
C ILE A 113 9.60 -16.77 -5.37
N VAL A 114 9.41 -17.54 -4.29
CA VAL A 114 9.68 -17.12 -2.91
C VAL A 114 11.16 -16.74 -2.77
N THR A 115 11.43 -15.51 -2.36
CA THR A 115 12.71 -15.18 -1.72
C THR A 115 12.47 -15.13 -0.23
N GLU A 116 13.02 -16.12 0.47
CA GLU A 116 13.15 -16.13 1.91
C GLU A 116 13.75 -14.79 2.34
N ARG A 117 12.98 -13.99 3.10
CA ARG A 117 13.46 -12.69 3.58
C ARG A 117 14.50 -12.97 4.65
N VAL A 118 15.78 -12.95 4.28
CA VAL A 118 16.83 -12.73 5.28
C VAL A 118 16.68 -11.29 5.76
N ILE A 119 15.97 -11.10 6.87
CA ILE A 119 15.92 -9.83 7.58
C ILE A 119 17.34 -9.58 8.09
N ARG A 120 18.15 -8.85 7.31
CA ARG A 120 19.42 -8.31 7.81
C ARG A 120 19.07 -7.24 8.84
N ARG A 121 18.98 -7.63 10.11
CA ARG A 121 18.97 -6.69 11.24
C ARG A 121 20.27 -5.88 11.14
N SER A 122 20.15 -4.60 10.79
CA SER A 122 21.25 -3.65 10.92
C SER A 122 21.46 -3.44 12.42
N TYR A 123 22.39 -4.19 13.01
CA TYR A 123 22.98 -3.78 14.26
C TYR A 123 23.87 -2.59 13.95
N LYS A 124 23.45 -1.38 14.36
CA LYS A 124 24.37 -0.27 14.51
C LYS A 124 25.23 -0.59 15.74
N ALA A 125 26.48 -0.98 15.51
CA ALA A 125 27.48 -0.94 16.55
C ALA A 125 27.67 0.53 16.97
N LYS A 126 27.62 0.79 18.28
CA LYS A 126 28.01 2.06 18.89
C LYS A 126 29.52 2.14 18.98
#